data_AF-A0A6B3NCN5-F1
#
_entry.id   AF-A0A6B3NCN5-F1
#
_cell.length_a   1.000
_cell.length_b   1.000
_cell.length_c   1.000
_cell.angle_alpha   90.00
_cell.angle_beta   90.00
_cell.angle_gamma   90.00
#
_symmetry.space_group_name_H-M   'P 1'
#
loop_
_entity.id
_entity.type
_entity.pdbx_description
1 polymer ?
#
loop_
_entity_poly.entity_id
_entity_poly.type
_entity_poly.pdbx_seq_one_letter_code
_entity_poly.pdbx_strand_id
1 'polypeptide(L)'
;MSYPSSPYKSKTLIPFRSAHLLPLLVWLFLGTILRLSNLASLPPWTDEFATMVFSLGNSFQTVPLNQLIDSDILLQLLQPLPEAGINAVVHHLFAESTHPPIYFALAHLWMKLFPSESGLVSISAARSLSTLFGIVSIPAVFG
;
A
#
# COMPACT_ATOMS: atom_id res chain seq x y z
N MET A 1 -5.29 22.18 70.63
CA MET A 1 -5.39 20.89 69.93
C MET A 1 -5.51 21.19 68.44
N SER A 2 -4.38 21.26 67.74
CA SER A 2 -4.33 21.69 66.33
C SER A 2 -3.84 20.51 65.49
N TYR A 3 -4.72 19.96 64.65
CA TYR A 3 -4.34 18.95 63.67
C TYR A 3 -3.56 19.63 62.53
N PRO A 4 -2.39 19.10 62.11
CA PRO A 4 -1.72 19.61 60.93
C PRO A 4 -2.53 19.27 59.69
N SER A 5 -2.70 20.26 58.81
CA SER A 5 -3.33 20.12 57.50
C SER A 5 -2.56 19.13 56.63
N SER A 6 -3.27 18.15 56.07
CA SER A 6 -2.73 17.11 55.20
C SER A 6 -2.10 17.69 53.93
N PRO A 7 -0.86 17.32 53.56
CA PRO A 7 -0.18 17.83 52.38
C PRO A 7 -0.49 16.97 51.14
N TYR A 8 -1.76 16.63 50.91
CA TYR A 8 -2.12 15.91 49.69
C TYR A 8 -2.19 16.89 48.52
N LYS A 9 -1.02 17.14 47.91
CA LYS A 9 -0.91 17.74 46.58
C LYS A 9 -1.85 16.98 45.64
N SER A 10 -2.79 17.72 45.06
CA SER A 10 -3.59 17.28 43.92
C SER A 10 -2.65 16.69 42.87
N LYS A 11 -2.63 15.36 42.75
CA LYS A 11 -2.02 14.70 41.61
C LYS A 11 -2.90 15.08 40.43
N THR A 12 -2.38 15.93 39.56
CA THR A 12 -3.01 16.22 38.27
C THR A 12 -3.21 14.88 37.57
N LEU A 13 -4.43 14.35 37.63
CA LEU A 13 -4.84 13.14 36.94
C LEU A 13 -4.86 13.51 35.46
N ILE A 14 -3.72 13.37 34.79
CA ILE A 14 -3.69 13.37 33.34
C ILE A 14 -4.59 12.21 32.92
N PRO A 15 -5.72 12.45 32.24
CA PRO A 15 -6.58 11.36 31.81
C PRO A 15 -5.76 10.47 30.89
N PHE A 16 -5.67 9.18 31.23
CA PHE A 16 -4.88 8.15 30.54
C PHE A 16 -5.04 8.20 29.01
N ARG A 17 -6.23 8.55 28.51
CA ARG A 17 -6.51 8.71 27.08
C ARG A 17 -5.73 9.85 26.39
N SER A 18 -5.50 10.98 27.05
CA SER A 18 -4.86 12.14 26.41
C SER A 18 -3.32 12.03 26.36
N ALA A 19 -2.71 11.32 27.30
CA ALA A 19 -1.25 11.15 27.37
C ALA A 19 -0.67 10.34 26.19
N HIS A 20 -1.47 9.44 25.60
CA HIS A 20 -1.04 8.57 24.49
C HIS A 20 -1.34 9.15 23.10
N LEU A 21 -2.15 10.22 23.00
CA LEU A 21 -2.48 10.84 21.72
C LEU A 21 -1.29 11.56 21.09
N LEU A 22 -0.53 12.31 21.88
CA LEU A 22 0.64 13.03 21.38
C LEU A 22 1.70 12.07 20.79
N PRO A 23 2.17 11.03 21.49
CA PRO A 23 3.13 10.09 20.90
C PRO A 23 2.54 9.33 19.70
N LEU A 24 1.24 9.00 19.71
CA LEU A 24 0.58 8.40 18.55
C LEU A 24 0.63 9.30 17.32
N LEU A 25 0.28 10.58 17.48
CA LEU A 25 0.31 11.55 16.38
C LEU A 25 1.74 11.75 15.85
N VAL A 26 2.74 11.75 16.73
CA VAL A 26 4.16 11.80 16.33
C VAL A 26 4.53 10.58 15.48
N TRP A 27 4.19 9.38 15.92
CA TRP A 27 4.46 8.15 15.17
C TRP A 27 3.71 8.08 13.84
N LEU A 28 2.45 8.53 13.82
CA LEU A 28 1.66 8.62 12.59
C LEU A 28 2.30 9.59 11.59
N PHE A 29 2.69 10.78 12.06
CA PHE A 29 3.34 11.79 11.22
C PHE A 29 4.67 11.30 10.65
N LEU A 30 5.56 10.80 11.51
CA LEU A 30 6.85 10.24 11.09
C LEU A 30 6.66 9.05 10.14
N GLY A 31 5.77 8.12 10.48
CA GLY A 31 5.49 6.95 9.67
C GLY A 31 4.92 7.29 8.29
N THR A 32 4.13 8.35 8.20
CA THR A 32 3.58 8.89 6.94
C THR A 32 4.68 9.48 6.07
N ILE A 33 5.51 10.39 6.62
CA ILE A 33 6.61 11.00 5.88
C ILE A 33 7.57 9.94 5.34
N LEU A 34 7.99 9.01 6.18
CA LEU A 34 8.94 7.96 5.79
C LEU A 34 8.40 7.04 4.70
N ARG A 35 7.10 6.70 4.73
CA ARG A 35 6.49 5.81 3.72
C ARG A 35 6.20 6.49 2.39
N LEU A 36 5.91 7.79 2.40
CA LEU A 36 5.64 8.54 1.16
C LEU A 36 6.94 9.06 0.52
N SER A 37 8.00 9.23 1.29
CA SER A 37 9.30 9.66 0.77
C SER A 37 9.84 8.63 -0.23
N ASN A 38 10.25 9.09 -1.41
CA ASN A 38 10.90 8.27 -2.44
C ASN A 38 10.06 7.08 -2.95
N LEU A 39 8.73 7.16 -2.87
CA LEU A 39 7.83 6.03 -3.16
C LEU A 39 8.05 5.41 -4.55
N ALA A 40 8.42 6.18 -5.57
CA ALA A 40 8.67 5.71 -6.93
C ALA A 40 10.13 5.92 -7.39
N SER A 41 11.08 6.12 -6.48
CA SER A 41 12.48 6.43 -6.85
C SER A 41 13.26 5.22 -7.37
N LEU A 42 12.77 4.01 -7.09
CA LEU A 42 13.39 2.75 -7.49
C LEU A 42 12.44 1.95 -8.39
N PRO A 43 12.99 1.19 -9.37
CA PRO A 43 12.22 0.23 -10.15
C PRO A 43 11.43 -0.74 -9.26
N PRO A 44 10.32 -1.31 -9.76
CA PRO A 44 9.54 -2.27 -9.01
C PRO A 44 10.33 -3.57 -8.76
N TRP A 45 10.20 -4.14 -7.56
CA TRP A 45 10.71 -5.49 -7.29
C TRP A 45 9.86 -6.53 -8.03
N THR A 46 10.35 -7.77 -8.16
CA THR A 46 9.70 -8.82 -8.96
C THR A 46 8.26 -9.13 -8.52
N ASP A 47 8.00 -9.13 -7.21
CA ASP A 47 6.66 -9.38 -6.65
C ASP A 47 5.74 -8.16 -6.82
N GLU A 48 6.25 -6.94 -6.67
CA GLU A 48 5.53 -5.71 -6.99
C GLU A 48 5.14 -5.67 -8.48
N PHE A 49 6.08 -6.05 -9.35
CA PHE A 49 5.85 -6.15 -10.78
C PHE A 49 4.73 -7.14 -11.09
N ALA A 50 4.80 -8.37 -10.57
CA ALA A 50 3.74 -9.36 -10.73
C ALA A 50 2.40 -8.88 -10.16
N THR A 51 2.43 -8.21 -9.01
CA THR A 51 1.25 -7.62 -8.38
C THR A 51 0.60 -6.60 -9.31
N MET A 52 1.37 -5.71 -9.92
CA MET A 52 0.86 -4.74 -10.89
C MET A 52 0.30 -5.43 -12.12
N VAL A 53 1.04 -6.35 -12.75
CA VAL A 53 0.60 -7.07 -13.95
C VAL A 53 -0.75 -7.76 -13.74
N PHE A 54 -0.88 -8.56 -12.69
CA PHE A 54 -2.15 -9.24 -12.40
C PHE A 54 -3.26 -8.25 -12.01
N SER A 55 -2.94 -7.20 -11.26
CA SER A 55 -3.93 -6.18 -10.87
C SER A 55 -4.37 -5.31 -12.05
N LEU A 56 -3.59 -5.20 -13.12
CA LEU A 56 -4.03 -4.61 -14.39
C LEU A 56 -4.96 -5.55 -15.18
N GLY A 57 -5.07 -6.82 -14.77
CA GLY A 57 -5.78 -7.85 -15.51
C GLY A 57 -4.95 -8.42 -16.66
N ASN A 58 -3.63 -8.20 -16.67
CA ASN A 58 -2.71 -8.79 -17.64
C ASN A 58 -2.25 -10.18 -17.19
N SER A 59 -1.54 -10.89 -18.07
CA SER A 59 -1.09 -12.28 -17.91
C SER A 59 0.38 -12.41 -18.30
N PHE A 60 1.14 -13.28 -17.64
CA PHE A 60 2.52 -13.58 -18.01
C PHE A 60 2.61 -14.62 -19.13
N GLN A 61 1.51 -15.27 -19.51
CA GLN A 61 1.49 -16.28 -20.57
C GLN A 61 1.88 -15.70 -21.95
N THR A 62 1.81 -14.38 -22.11
CA THR A 62 2.26 -13.68 -23.32
C THR A 62 3.77 -13.53 -23.41
N VAL A 63 4.49 -13.75 -22.31
CA VAL A 63 5.96 -13.64 -22.25
C VAL A 63 6.58 -14.93 -22.78
N PRO A 64 7.40 -14.87 -23.85
CA PRO A 64 8.07 -16.05 -24.36
C PRO A 64 9.10 -16.58 -23.36
N LEU A 65 9.11 -17.90 -23.16
CA LEU A 65 10.07 -18.59 -22.30
C LEU A 65 11.17 -19.24 -23.14
N ASN A 66 12.33 -19.48 -22.52
CA ASN A 66 13.49 -20.17 -23.12
C ASN A 66 14.08 -19.47 -24.36
N GLN A 67 13.94 -18.15 -24.45
CA GLN A 67 14.54 -17.34 -25.50
C GLN A 67 14.91 -15.95 -25.00
N LEU A 68 15.77 -15.26 -25.75
CA LEU A 68 16.09 -13.85 -25.48
C LEU A 68 14.85 -13.00 -25.76
N ILE A 69 14.53 -12.11 -24.81
CA ILE A 69 13.42 -11.17 -24.91
C ILE A 69 13.93 -9.74 -24.79
N ASP A 70 13.25 -8.82 -25.47
CA ASP A 70 13.49 -7.38 -25.31
C ASP A 70 12.78 -6.85 -24.06
N SER A 71 13.29 -5.76 -23.46
CA SER A 71 12.69 -5.14 -22.29
C SER A 71 11.27 -4.63 -22.57
N ASP A 72 10.98 -4.26 -23.81
CA ASP A 72 9.67 -3.77 -24.22
C ASP A 72 8.57 -4.82 -24.02
N ILE A 73 8.89 -6.11 -24.14
CA ILE A 73 7.95 -7.21 -23.88
C ILE A 73 7.50 -7.20 -22.41
N LEU A 74 8.42 -6.89 -21.49
CA LEU A 74 8.08 -6.79 -20.06
C LEU A 74 7.32 -5.50 -19.77
N LEU A 75 7.71 -4.38 -20.39
CA LEU A 75 7.00 -3.11 -20.21
C LEU A 75 5.57 -3.16 -20.74
N GLN A 76 5.31 -3.94 -21.80
CA GLN A 76 3.96 -4.16 -22.33
C GLN A 76 3.00 -4.72 -21.27
N LEU A 77 3.47 -5.57 -20.37
CA LEU A 77 2.66 -6.12 -19.27
C LEU A 77 2.20 -5.06 -18.26
N LEU A 78 2.88 -3.92 -18.19
CA LEU A 78 2.53 -2.80 -17.32
C LEU A 78 1.60 -1.78 -17.99
N GLN A 79 1.21 -2.00 -19.25
CA GLN A 79 0.24 -1.15 -19.93
C GLN A 79 -1.17 -1.43 -19.37
N PRO A 80 -1.89 -0.41 -18.87
CA PRO A 80 -3.26 -0.60 -18.42
C PRO A 80 -4.18 -0.97 -19.59
N LEU A 81 -5.01 -1.98 -19.41
CA LEU A 81 -6.04 -2.35 -20.37
C LEU A 81 -7.38 -1.71 -19.95
N PRO A 82 -7.91 -0.71 -20.66
CA PRO A 82 -9.13 0.01 -20.24
C PRO A 82 -10.34 -0.91 -20.06
N GLU A 83 -10.44 -1.93 -20.91
CA GLU A 83 -11.52 -2.91 -20.92
C GLU A 83 -11.37 -4.01 -19.86
N ALA A 84 -10.21 -4.11 -19.19
CA ALA A 84 -10.02 -5.10 -18.14
C ALA A 84 -10.88 -4.74 -16.92
N GLY A 85 -11.71 -5.69 -16.50
CA GLY A 85 -12.43 -5.65 -15.24
C GLY A 85 -11.82 -6.56 -14.17
N ILE A 86 -12.42 -6.56 -12.98
CA ILE A 86 -12.01 -7.45 -11.87
C ILE A 86 -12.10 -8.93 -12.29
N ASN A 87 -13.02 -9.30 -13.18
CA ASN A 87 -13.11 -10.67 -13.68
C ASN A 87 -11.80 -11.12 -14.36
N ALA A 88 -11.21 -10.27 -15.21
CA ALA A 88 -9.93 -10.56 -15.86
C ALA A 88 -8.79 -10.72 -14.84
N VAL A 89 -8.75 -9.85 -13.82
CA VAL A 89 -7.79 -9.93 -12.70
C VAL A 89 -7.89 -11.29 -12.01
N VAL A 90 -9.10 -11.70 -11.62
CA VAL A 90 -9.32 -12.98 -10.91
C VAL A 90 -8.99 -14.17 -11.81
N HIS A 91 -9.43 -14.13 -13.07
CA HIS A 91 -9.22 -15.20 -14.03
C HIS A 91 -7.73 -15.44 -14.31
N HIS A 92 -6.97 -14.41 -14.67
CA HIS A 92 -5.54 -14.55 -14.94
C HIS A 92 -4.74 -14.88 -13.67
N LEU A 93 -5.09 -14.27 -12.52
CA LEU A 93 -4.42 -14.59 -11.27
C LEU A 93 -4.57 -16.06 -10.90
N PHE A 94 -5.78 -16.63 -10.97
CA PHE A 94 -5.99 -18.05 -10.65
C PHE A 94 -5.44 -19.03 -11.68
N ALA A 95 -5.26 -18.59 -12.93
CA ALA A 95 -4.62 -19.41 -13.95
C ALA A 95 -3.11 -19.58 -13.71
N GLU A 96 -2.46 -18.60 -13.06
CA GLU A 96 -0.99 -18.50 -13.02
C GLU A 96 -0.40 -18.43 -11.60
N SER A 97 -1.23 -18.24 -10.57
CA SER A 97 -0.80 -17.97 -9.20
C SER A 97 -1.78 -18.56 -8.18
N THR A 98 -1.27 -18.83 -6.97
CA THR A 98 -2.06 -19.37 -5.84
C THR A 98 -2.51 -18.28 -4.86
N HIS A 99 -2.21 -17.01 -5.14
CA HIS A 99 -2.49 -15.91 -4.22
C HIS A 99 -4.00 -15.59 -4.15
N PRO A 100 -4.53 -15.20 -2.97
CA PRO A 100 -5.91 -14.73 -2.86
C PRO A 100 -6.16 -13.46 -3.69
N PRO A 101 -7.31 -13.33 -4.36
CA PRO A 101 -7.54 -12.27 -5.35
C PRO A 101 -7.89 -10.91 -4.74
N ILE A 102 -8.21 -10.86 -3.45
CA ILE A 102 -8.81 -9.67 -2.82
C ILE A 102 -7.90 -8.45 -2.97
N TYR A 103 -6.61 -8.60 -2.66
CA TYR A 103 -5.67 -7.48 -2.78
C TYR A 103 -5.52 -7.02 -4.24
N PHE A 104 -5.43 -7.95 -5.19
CA PHE A 104 -5.30 -7.64 -6.62
C PHE A 104 -6.52 -6.91 -7.17
N ALA A 105 -7.73 -7.31 -6.75
CA ALA A 105 -8.96 -6.63 -7.12
C ALA A 105 -9.03 -5.21 -6.53
N LEU A 106 -8.59 -5.01 -5.28
CA LEU A 106 -8.50 -3.68 -4.68
C LEU A 106 -7.45 -2.81 -5.38
N ALA A 107 -6.28 -3.37 -5.70
CA ALA A 107 -5.23 -2.70 -6.44
C ALA A 107 -5.69 -2.31 -7.85
N HIS A 108 -6.47 -3.16 -8.53
CA HIS A 108 -7.08 -2.85 -9.82
C HIS A 108 -7.95 -1.59 -9.75
N LEU A 109 -8.87 -1.55 -8.77
CA LEU A 109 -9.74 -0.40 -8.57
C LEU A 109 -8.96 0.85 -8.16
N TRP A 110 -7.95 0.69 -7.32
CA TRP A 110 -7.11 1.78 -6.84
C TRP A 110 -6.31 2.42 -7.97
N MET A 111 -5.61 1.62 -8.78
CA MET A 111 -4.77 2.13 -9.87
C MET A 111 -5.59 2.84 -10.97
N LYS A 112 -6.86 2.46 -11.16
CA LYS A 112 -7.79 3.17 -12.06
C LYS A 112 -8.09 4.61 -11.64
N LEU A 113 -7.83 4.99 -10.39
CA LEU A 113 -8.01 6.36 -9.90
C LEU A 113 -6.89 7.31 -10.35
N PHE A 114 -5.80 6.78 -10.89
CA PHE A 114 -4.61 7.53 -11.26
C PHE A 114 -4.37 7.45 -12.77
N PRO A 115 -3.87 8.53 -13.39
CA PRO A 115 -3.49 8.49 -14.79
C PRO A 115 -2.29 7.56 -15.01
N SER A 116 -2.20 6.98 -16.21
CA SER A 116 -1.00 6.28 -16.67
C SER A 116 0.18 7.25 -16.85
N GLU A 117 1.40 6.79 -16.60
CA GLU A 117 2.65 7.53 -16.82
C GLU A 117 3.32 6.98 -18.08
N SER A 118 3.40 7.79 -19.14
CA SER A 118 4.00 7.38 -20.43
C SER A 118 3.40 6.10 -21.03
N GLY A 119 2.10 5.88 -20.83
CA GLY A 119 1.38 4.69 -21.30
C GLY A 119 1.53 3.45 -20.40
N LEU A 120 2.30 3.54 -19.31
CA LEU A 120 2.47 2.50 -18.31
C LEU A 120 1.66 2.83 -17.03
N VAL A 121 1.44 1.82 -16.19
CA VAL A 121 0.88 2.03 -14.85
C VAL A 121 1.80 2.92 -14.02
N SER A 122 1.20 3.84 -13.25
CA SER A 122 1.96 4.65 -12.30
C SER A 122 2.47 3.80 -11.14
N ILE A 123 3.80 3.72 -11.00
CA ILE A 123 4.45 2.98 -9.90
C ILE A 123 4.08 3.61 -8.55
N SER A 124 4.00 4.94 -8.48
CA SER A 124 3.60 5.64 -7.27
C SER A 124 2.16 5.31 -6.87
N ALA A 125 1.24 5.25 -7.84
CA ALA A 125 -0.13 4.83 -7.61
C ALA A 125 -0.21 3.38 -7.12
N ALA A 126 0.50 2.45 -7.77
CA ALA A 126 0.53 1.05 -7.38
C ALA A 126 1.02 0.83 -5.94
N ARG A 127 2.10 1.50 -5.54
CA ARG A 127 2.65 1.42 -4.18
C ARG A 127 1.79 2.14 -3.14
N SER A 128 1.08 3.20 -3.54
CA SER A 128 0.32 4.05 -2.61
C SER A 128 -0.80 3.31 -1.86
N LEU A 129 -1.38 2.24 -2.43
CA LEU A 129 -2.38 1.43 -1.74
C LEU A 129 -1.78 0.71 -0.52
N SER A 130 -0.65 0.04 -0.71
CA SER A 130 0.08 -0.62 0.39
C SER A 130 0.56 0.41 1.41
N THR A 131 1.06 1.57 0.94
CA THR A 131 1.46 2.69 1.80
C THR A 131 0.29 3.20 2.64
N LEU A 132 -0.90 3.35 2.06
CA LEU A 132 -2.11 3.76 2.77
C LEU A 132 -2.46 2.76 3.89
N PHE A 133 -2.48 1.46 3.60
CA PHE A 133 -2.69 0.44 4.64
C PHE A 133 -1.61 0.49 5.71
N GLY A 134 -0.34 0.71 5.33
CA GLY A 134 0.76 0.91 6.26
C GLY A 134 0.56 2.11 7.18
N ILE A 135 0.08 3.24 6.66
CA ILE A 135 -0.21 4.45 7.45
C ILE A 135 -1.40 4.21 8.39
N VAL A 136 -2.49 3.63 7.90
CA VAL A 136 -3.69 3.32 8.68
C VAL A 136 -3.41 2.28 9.77
N SER A 137 -2.47 1.36 9.53
CA SER A 137 -2.07 0.36 10.53
C SER A 137 -1.47 0.98 11.79
N ILE A 138 -0.83 2.17 11.68
CA ILE A 138 -0.21 2.85 12.82
C ILE A 138 -1.26 3.07 13.92
N PRO A 139 -2.32 3.88 13.74
CA PRO A 139 -3.34 4.06 14.77
C PRO A 139 -4.18 2.80 15.03
N ALA A 140 -4.40 1.95 14.03
CA ALA A 140 -5.23 0.74 14.20
C ALA A 140 -4.66 -0.24 15.24
N VAL A 141 -3.33 -0.29 15.39
CA VAL A 141 -2.67 -1.16 16.38
C VAL A 141 -2.72 -0.59 17.82
N PHE A 142 -2.95 0.72 17.99
CA PHE A 142 -3.10 1.35 19.31
C PHE A 142 -4.56 1.45 19.78
N GLY A 143 -5.51 0.89 19.02
CA GLY A 143 -6.94 0.86 19.33
C GLY A 143 -7.30 0.10 20.60
#